data_AF-A0AB36DRJ0-F1
#
_entry.id   AF-A0AB36DRJ0-F1
#
_cell.length_a   1.000
_cell.length_b   1.000
_cell.length_c   1.000
_cell.angle_alpha   90.00
_cell.angle_beta   90.00
_cell.angle_gamma   90.00
#
_symmetry.space_group_name_H-M   'P 1'
#
loop_
_entity.id
_entity.type
_entity.pdbx_description
1 polymer ?
#
loop_
_entity_poly.entity_id
_entity_poly.type
_entity_poly.pdbx_seq_one_letter_code
_entity_poly.pdbx_strand_id
1 'polypeptide(L)'
;MDGATRTSIRRFELTGQKPNAVLYRQDNNGTITSYAVYDSKGMILKRIDMKGKAHGGVPTPHVIEYGRNYLPNGEVKGITLEEIQDQLDPMKFNILKRIK
;
A
#
# COMPACT_ATOMS: atom_id res chain seq x y z
N MET A 1 16.82 -8.97 2.06
CA MET A 1 15.35 -8.99 2.21
C MET A 1 14.83 -9.86 1.08
N ASP A 2 14.79 -11.17 1.29
CA ASP A 2 14.28 -12.08 0.27
C ASP A 2 12.79 -11.81 0.05
N GLY A 3 12.39 -11.70 -1.21
CA GLY A 3 11.00 -11.43 -1.60
C GLY A 3 10.56 -9.96 -1.60
N ALA A 4 11.44 -9.00 -1.27
CA ALA A 4 11.12 -7.58 -1.40
C ALA A 4 11.24 -7.09 -2.85
N THR A 5 10.27 -6.29 -3.31
CA THR A 5 10.20 -5.78 -4.69
C THR A 5 10.53 -4.29 -4.73
N ARG A 6 11.50 -3.91 -5.57
CA ARG A 6 11.77 -2.49 -5.85
C ARG A 6 10.61 -1.92 -6.66
N THR A 7 10.17 -0.71 -6.30
CA THR A 7 9.08 -0.02 -7.00
C THR A 7 9.41 1.44 -7.29
N SER A 8 8.81 1.97 -8.36
CA SER A 8 8.83 3.39 -8.72
C SER A 8 7.54 4.13 -8.38
N ILE A 9 6.53 3.43 -7.81
CA ILE A 9 5.25 4.06 -7.45
C ILE A 9 5.46 5.19 -6.44
N ARG A 10 4.79 6.32 -6.66
CA ARG A 10 4.93 7.50 -5.77
C ARG A 10 4.15 7.34 -4.46
N ARG A 11 3.01 6.67 -4.49
CA ARG A 11 2.22 6.34 -3.29
C ARG A 11 2.15 4.82 -3.22
N PHE A 12 2.50 4.26 -2.07
CA PHE A 12 2.24 2.84 -1.82
C PHE A 12 0.73 2.63 -1.78
N GLU A 13 0.25 1.61 -2.49
CA GLU A 13 -1.17 1.24 -2.47
C GLU A 13 -1.55 0.84 -1.05
N LEU A 14 -2.75 1.19 -0.61
CA LEU A 14 -3.24 0.80 0.71
C LEU A 14 -3.81 -0.62 0.72
N THR A 15 -4.26 -1.11 -0.44
CA THR A 15 -4.98 -2.37 -0.63
C THR A 15 -4.58 -3.01 -1.96
N GLY A 16 -4.91 -4.29 -2.16
CA GLY A 16 -4.80 -4.98 -3.44
C GLY A 16 -3.37 -5.37 -3.85
N GLN A 17 -2.39 -5.28 -2.95
CA GLN A 17 -1.04 -5.77 -3.23
C GLN A 17 -0.95 -7.29 -3.10
N LYS A 18 0.17 -7.85 -3.58
CA LYS A 18 0.47 -9.27 -3.32
C LYS A 18 0.46 -9.52 -1.80
N PRO A 19 -0.19 -10.61 -1.32
CA PRO A 19 -0.12 -11.02 0.07
C PRO A 19 1.31 -11.07 0.61
N ASN A 20 1.52 -10.48 1.79
CA ASN A 20 2.81 -10.38 2.47
C ASN A 20 3.92 -9.67 1.66
N ALA A 21 3.55 -8.82 0.70
CA ALA A 21 4.52 -8.05 -0.06
C ALA A 21 5.34 -7.12 0.83
N VAL A 22 6.58 -6.89 0.40
CA VAL A 22 7.42 -5.79 0.86
C VAL A 22 7.82 -5.00 -0.36
N LEU A 23 7.39 -3.74 -0.44
CA LEU A 23 7.77 -2.83 -1.51
C LEU A 23 8.79 -1.84 -0.99
N TYR A 24 9.83 -1.53 -1.76
CA TYR A 24 10.82 -0.53 -1.38
C TYR A 24 11.18 0.42 -2.52
N ARG A 25 11.59 1.63 -2.14
CA ARG A 25 12.20 2.62 -3.03
C ARG A 25 13.67 2.75 -2.68
N GLN A 26 14.45 3.07 -3.69
CA GLN A 26 15.90 3.21 -3.59
C GLN A 26 16.34 4.41 -4.40
N ASP A 27 17.24 5.23 -3.84
CA ASP A 27 17.88 6.33 -4.56
C ASP A 27 18.94 5.82 -5.54
N ASN A 28 19.52 6.73 -6.32
CA ASN A 28 20.51 6.41 -7.35
C ASN A 28 21.81 5.84 -6.77
N ASN A 29 22.06 6.04 -5.48
CA ASN A 29 23.24 5.53 -4.79
C ASN A 29 22.99 4.15 -4.17
N GLY A 30 21.83 3.55 -4.43
CA GLY A 30 21.47 2.26 -3.86
C GLY A 30 20.96 2.33 -2.42
N THR A 31 20.74 3.52 -1.85
CA THR A 31 20.20 3.61 -0.48
C THR A 31 18.68 3.48 -0.50
N ILE A 32 18.12 2.61 0.35
CA ILE A 32 16.67 2.52 0.54
C ILE A 32 16.16 3.84 1.14
N THR A 33 15.18 4.45 0.49
CA THR A 33 14.59 5.72 0.95
C THR A 33 13.29 5.50 1.71
N SER A 34 12.53 4.47 1.35
CA SER A 34 11.30 4.09 2.03
C SER A 34 10.92 2.64 1.72
N TYR A 35 10.22 1.97 2.62
CA TYR A 35 9.59 0.67 2.35
C TYR A 35 8.21 0.54 2.99
N ALA A 36 7.34 -0.27 2.39
CA ALA A 36 6.01 -0.60 2.86
C ALA A 36 5.87 -2.11 3.02
N VAL A 37 5.15 -2.52 4.06
CA VAL A 37 4.89 -3.93 4.40
C VAL A 37 3.40 -4.17 4.34
N TYR A 38 3.01 -5.30 3.74
CA TYR A 38 1.63 -5.69 3.52
C TYR A 38 1.30 -6.97 4.29
N ASP A 39 0.02 -7.14 4.64
CA ASP A 39 -0.48 -8.32 5.33
C ASP A 39 -0.83 -9.47 4.37
N SER A 40 -1.35 -10.57 4.91
CA SER A 40 -1.78 -11.75 4.15
C SER A 40 -2.98 -11.50 3.20
N LYS A 41 -3.63 -10.34 3.27
CA LYS A 41 -4.73 -9.92 2.40
C LYS A 41 -4.31 -8.85 1.39
N GLY A 42 -3.03 -8.46 1.36
CA GLY A 42 -2.55 -7.40 0.47
C GLY A 42 -2.86 -5.98 0.94
N MET A 43 -3.17 -5.81 2.22
CA MET A 43 -3.43 -4.52 2.86
C MET A 43 -2.15 -3.98 3.49
N ILE A 44 -1.88 -2.68 3.36
CA ILE A 44 -0.70 -2.08 3.96
C ILE A 44 -0.80 -2.12 5.50
N LEU A 45 0.30 -2.47 6.17
CA LEU A 45 0.44 -2.44 7.63
C LEU A 45 1.16 -1.18 8.07
N LYS A 46 2.28 -0.86 7.39
CA LYS A 46 3.13 0.27 7.72
C LYS A 46 3.97 0.71 6.54
N ARG A 47 4.34 1.99 6.56
CA ARG A 47 5.38 2.58 5.72
C ARG A 47 6.48 3.12 6.63
N ILE A 48 7.73 2.83 6.29
CA ILE A 48 8.90 3.36 6.96
C ILE A 48 9.61 4.26 5.95
N ASP A 49 9.78 5.52 6.31
CA ASP A 49 10.49 6.51 5.50
C ASP A 49 11.84 6.79 6.15
N MET A 50 12.93 6.37 5.50
CA MET A 50 14.31 6.50 5.98
C MET A 50 14.90 7.86 5.64
N LYS A 51 14.50 8.43 4.50
CA LYS A 51 14.90 9.76 4.01
C LYS A 51 13.68 10.49 3.44
N GLY A 52 13.69 11.82 3.49
CA GLY A 52 12.70 12.65 2.81
C GLY A 52 12.05 13.69 3.72
N LYS A 53 10.80 14.04 3.41
CA LYS A 53 10.04 15.05 4.16
C LYS A 53 9.54 14.48 5.48
N ALA A 54 9.47 15.35 6.49
CA ALA A 54 8.76 15.07 7.73
C ALA A 54 7.26 14.81 7.49
N HIS A 55 6.64 14.01 8.34
CA HIS A 55 5.20 13.76 8.33
C HIS A 55 4.61 14.14 9.68
N GLY A 56 3.64 15.06 9.70
CA GLY A 56 3.03 15.54 10.94
C GLY A 56 4.04 16.19 11.91
N GLY A 57 5.13 16.79 11.40
CA GLY A 57 6.19 17.38 12.21
C GLY A 57 7.28 16.39 12.67
N VAL A 58 7.14 15.08 12.40
CA VAL A 58 8.14 14.07 12.76
C VAL A 58 9.15 13.92 11.61
N PRO A 59 10.46 14.20 11.83
CA PRO A 59 11.49 14.07 10.79
C PRO A 59 11.76 12.60 10.44
N THR A 60 12.28 12.33 9.24
CA THR A 60 12.82 11.00 8.91
C THR A 60 14.13 10.73 9.67
N PRO A 61 14.41 9.48 10.08
CA PRO A 61 13.63 8.28 9.84
C PRO A 61 12.35 8.23 10.69
N HIS A 62 11.21 7.87 10.08
CA HIS A 62 9.95 7.69 10.80
C HIS A 62 9.11 6.54 10.24
N VAL A 63 8.11 6.13 11.03
CA VAL A 63 7.15 5.08 10.67
C VAL A 63 5.76 5.69 10.63
N ILE A 64 4.97 5.29 9.64
CA ILE A 64 3.53 5.51 9.57
C ILE A 64 2.88 4.13 9.64
N GLU A 65 2.13 3.90 10.71
CA GLU A 65 1.32 2.70 10.87
C GLU A 65 -0.08 2.94 10.35
N TYR A 66 -0.58 2.00 9.55
CA TYR A 66 -1.94 2.04 9.04
C TYR A 66 -2.78 1.13 9.92
N GLY A 67 -3.52 1.76 10.84
CA GLY A 67 -4.51 1.07 11.66
C GLY A 67 -5.69 0.59 10.81
N ARG A 68 -6.40 -0.42 11.32
CA ARG A 68 -7.67 -0.86 10.77
C ARG A 68 -8.79 -0.26 11.60
N ASN A 69 -9.80 0.26 10.92
CA ASN A 69 -11.07 0.53 11.58
C ASN A 69 -11.79 -0.81 11.72
N TYR A 70 -12.25 -1.11 12.93
CA TYR A 70 -13.04 -2.30 13.20
C TYR A 70 -14.49 -1.89 13.41
N LEU A 71 -15.42 -2.64 12.83
CA LEU A 71 -16.83 -2.59 13.18
C LEU A 71 -17.01 -3.10 14.62
N PRO A 72 -18.12 -2.77 15.31
CA PRO A 72 -18.37 -3.25 16.68
C PRO A 72 -18.37 -4.78 16.82
N ASN A 73 -18.64 -5.51 15.73
CA ASN A 73 -18.59 -6.97 15.66
C ASN A 73 -17.16 -7.53 15.45
N GLY A 74 -16.13 -6.68 15.38
CA GLY A 74 -14.74 -7.09 15.20
C GLY A 74 -14.29 -7.26 13.74
N GLU A 75 -15.17 -7.05 12.76
CA GLU A 75 -14.81 -7.08 11.35
C GLU A 75 -14.04 -5.82 10.93
N VAL A 76 -13.11 -5.95 9.99
CA VAL A 76 -12.36 -4.80 9.46
C VAL A 76 -13.27 -4.02 8.50
N LYS A 77 -13.52 -2.75 8.82
CA LYS A 77 -14.24 -1.81 7.95
C LYS A 77 -13.39 -1.53 6.70
N GLY A 78 -13.88 -1.93 5.53
CA GLY A 78 -13.21 -1.73 4.24
C GLY A 78 -12.86 -3.00 3.46
N ILE A 79 -13.46 -4.15 3.80
CA ILE A 79 -13.33 -5.37 2.99
C ILE A 79 -14.68 -6.11 2.96
N THR A 80 -15.72 -5.50 2.39
CA THR A 80 -16.85 -6.32 1.91
C THR A 80 -16.60 -6.76 0.47
N LEU A 81 -17.08 -7.95 0.10
CA LEU A 81 -17.06 -8.43 -1.30
C LEU A 81 -17.80 -7.45 -2.23
N GLU A 82 -18.80 -6.74 -1.68
CA GLU A 82 -19.58 -5.70 -2.35
C GLU A 82 -18.72 -4.46 -2.63
N GLU A 83 -17.91 -3.99 -1.67
CA GLU A 83 -16.98 -2.87 -1.86
C GLU A 83 -15.85 -3.20 -2.86
N ILE A 84 -15.39 -4.46 -2.89
CA ILE A 84 -14.45 -4.94 -3.91
C ILE A 84 -15.12 -4.96 -5.28
N GLN A 85 -16.38 -5.40 -5.38
CA GLN A 85 -17.12 -5.42 -6.64
C GLN A 85 -17.35 -3.99 -7.17
N ASP A 86 -17.71 -3.05 -6.30
CA ASP A 86 -17.95 -1.63 -6.64
C ASP A 86 -16.66 -0.91 -7.10
N GLN A 87 -15.48 -1.32 -6.61
CA GLN A 87 -14.18 -0.84 -7.09
C GLN A 87 -13.75 -1.48 -8.41
N LEU A 88 -14.14 -2.74 -8.67
CA LEU A 88 -13.81 -3.46 -9.90
C LEU A 88 -14.71 -3.06 -11.08
N ASP A 89 -15.96 -2.68 -10.83
CA ASP A 89 -16.94 -2.30 -11.85
C ASP A 89 -16.52 -1.09 -12.73
N PRO A 90 -16.01 0.04 -12.19
CA PRO A 90 -15.50 1.13 -13.02
C PRO A 90 -14.20 0.77 -13.77
N MET A 91 -13.42 -0.19 -13.27
CA MET A 91 -12.22 -0.70 -13.96
C MET A 91 -12.59 -1.61 -15.15
N LYS A 92 -13.61 -2.48 -15.01
CA LYS A 92 -14.10 -3.35 -16.10
C LYS A 92 -14.58 -2.53 -17.31
N PHE A 93 -15.26 -1.40 -17.06
CA PHE A 93 -15.79 -0.55 -18.13
C PHE A 93 -14.67 0.18 -18.91
N ASN A 94 -13.58 0.58 -18.24
CA ASN A 94 -12.44 1.26 -18.85
C ASN A 94 -11.55 0.32 -19.68
N ILE A 95 -11.41 -0.95 -19.29
CA ILE A 95 -10.68 -1.96 -20.08
C ILE A 95 -11.42 -2.24 -21.39
N LEU A 96 -12.75 -2.37 -21.35
CA LEU A 96 -13.55 -2.65 -22.55
C LEU A 96 -13.57 -1.48 -23.56
N LYS A 97 -13.44 -0.23 -23.07
CA LYS A 97 -13.35 0.97 -23.93
C LYS A 97 -11.99 1.17 -24.60
N ARG A 98 -10.93 0.47 -24.16
CA ARG A 98 -9.57 0.61 -24.69
C ARG A 98 -9.22 -0.44 -25.76
N ILE A 99 -10.16 -1.31 -26.11
CA ILE A 99 -10.05 -2.36 -27.13
C ILE A 99 -10.92 -2.01 -28.37
N LYS A 100 -11.17 -0.73 -28.63
CA LYS A 100 -11.74 -0.25 -29.89
C LYS A 100 -10.85 0.82 -30.49
#